data_AF-A0A8B6H9X7-F1
#
_entry.id   AF-A0A8B6H9X7-F1
#
_cell.length_a   1.000
_cell.length_b   1.000
_cell.length_c   1.000
_cell.angle_alpha   90.00
_cell.angle_beta   90.00
_cell.angle_gamma   90.00
#
_symmetry.space_group_name_H-M   'P 1'
#
loop_
_entity.id
_entity.type
_entity.pdbx_description
1 polymer ?
#
loop_
_entity_poly.entity_id
_entity_poly.type
_entity_poly.pdbx_seq_one_letter_code
_entity_poly.pdbx_strand_id
1 'polypeptide(L)'
;MKQLFYSRATLYQIVLRYFPSANPCRDYVELDDWRRSVSNGDTYQLCDTFLVPGWYRVISQAGQEMPTECIRGGFRCGTTDTVWMNGTFPDAEEVKNVTACASDYNDNCCANSYDIQVKNCSGYYVYNLVPTKSCPQAYCFGYELPCPLGETSPTNFTPGCKYDACLKINHNEINDWRRSVANNNTLPAICDSFLKTGWYRPTSKAGQYMPTECPLNAFTCGTTHPIWMNGVFPESGETNNVIACSVGYTNDCCLNQYDIQVKNCSHFLLYNLKSTKNCPEAYCFGSELPCAEGEISENGFSPGCKIDPCHAVNYKVIKGQEKRTSNYTLQPDEDPIDDSHLPTSFYRFDSQTGNDIVNEEQAMFQCGTKFPIYMIGSIPNVTDQTVSRRFCMSGYNGSCEHESQIKIQNCGNFRVYFLKPSPLKDSGYCAGTLPIQTNQDKPVVPDAKKTIDDDDLPWIVTVAVLGLVCTILTGIILVKKLLAKTRVHEELPPPSYSSVNVNKPPILHDIHASIPQK
;
A
#
# COMPACT_ATOMS: atom_id res chain seq x y z
N MET A 1 68.40 19.51 -5.30
CA MET A 1 67.43 19.87 -6.36
C MET A 1 66.06 19.49 -5.83
N LYS A 2 65.31 20.44 -5.25
CA LYS A 2 64.42 21.43 -5.90
C LYS A 2 63.16 20.78 -6.52
N GLN A 3 62.01 21.33 -6.09
CA GLN A 3 60.66 21.28 -6.73
C GLN A 3 59.94 19.92 -6.62
N LEU A 4 58.70 19.78 -6.13
CA LEU A 4 57.58 20.70 -5.95
C LEU A 4 56.83 20.42 -4.62
N PHE A 5 57.05 21.25 -3.62
CA PHE A 5 56.14 21.46 -2.49
C PHE A 5 55.50 22.84 -2.66
N TYR A 6 54.55 22.98 -3.58
CA TYR A 6 53.70 24.18 -3.64
C TYR A 6 52.34 23.84 -4.25
N SER A 7 51.28 24.31 -3.59
CA SER A 7 49.89 24.42 -4.05
C SER A 7 48.97 23.19 -3.93
N ARG A 8 48.59 22.84 -2.69
CA ARG A 8 47.21 22.41 -2.38
C ARG A 8 46.52 23.32 -1.35
N ALA A 9 47.29 23.99 -0.49
CA ALA A 9 46.78 24.99 0.45
C ALA A 9 46.32 26.30 -0.23
N THR A 10 46.87 26.64 -1.41
CA THR A 10 46.54 27.89 -2.10
C THR A 10 45.29 27.78 -2.97
N LEU A 11 44.86 26.58 -3.38
CA LEU A 11 43.58 26.39 -4.08
C LEU A 11 42.36 26.46 -3.14
N TYR A 12 42.51 26.06 -1.87
CA TYR A 12 41.44 26.23 -0.87
C TYR A 12 41.23 27.70 -0.47
N GLN A 13 42.28 28.52 -0.56
CA GLN A 13 42.21 29.97 -0.31
C GLN A 13 41.88 30.80 -1.55
N ILE A 14 41.99 30.24 -2.77
CA ILE A 14 41.65 30.94 -4.03
C ILE A 14 40.24 30.61 -4.52
N VAL A 15 39.63 29.48 -4.14
CA VAL A 15 38.20 29.19 -4.42
C VAL A 15 37.25 29.97 -3.48
N LEU A 16 37.75 30.58 -2.40
CA LEU A 16 36.99 31.49 -1.53
C LEU A 16 36.94 32.95 -2.02
N ARG A 17 37.32 33.23 -3.27
CA ARG A 17 37.32 34.60 -3.82
C ARG A 17 36.43 34.83 -5.04
N TYR A 18 35.48 33.94 -5.35
CA TYR A 18 34.47 34.23 -6.38
C TYR A 18 33.14 33.47 -6.19
N PHE A 19 32.70 33.26 -4.94
CA PHE A 19 31.26 33.11 -4.71
C PHE A 19 30.70 34.52 -4.59
N PRO A 20 29.78 34.98 -5.47
CA PRO A 20 29.00 36.16 -5.16
C PRO A 20 28.41 35.93 -3.77
N SER A 21 28.52 36.92 -2.88
CA SER A 21 27.91 36.93 -1.55
C SER A 21 26.61 36.13 -1.59
N ALA A 22 26.62 34.91 -1.04
CA ALA A 22 25.48 34.00 -1.10
C ALA A 22 24.27 34.80 -0.63
N ASN A 23 23.24 34.91 -1.46
CA ASN A 23 22.11 35.77 -1.14
C ASN A 23 21.28 34.99 -0.13
N PRO A 24 21.19 35.40 1.15
CA PRO A 24 20.49 34.62 2.16
C PRO A 24 18.98 34.54 1.92
N CYS A 25 18.44 35.28 0.95
CA CYS A 25 17.06 35.14 0.45
C CYS A 25 16.89 34.05 -0.61
N ARG A 26 17.96 33.32 -0.95
CA ARG A 26 17.95 32.21 -1.92
C ARG A 26 18.77 31.02 -1.42
N ASP A 27 19.83 31.32 -0.68
CA ASP A 27 20.79 30.37 -0.16
C ASP A 27 20.59 30.24 1.36
N TYR A 28 19.59 29.46 1.77
CA TYR A 28 19.24 29.18 3.16
C TYR A 28 18.87 27.70 3.37
N VAL A 29 18.86 27.28 4.64
CA VAL A 29 18.34 25.98 5.08
C VAL A 29 16.89 26.17 5.54
N GLU A 30 15.97 25.36 5.03
CA GLU A 30 14.59 25.36 5.51
C GLU A 30 14.50 24.67 6.88
N LEU A 31 13.80 25.31 7.81
CA LEU A 31 13.49 24.81 9.13
C LEU A 31 11.97 24.63 9.25
N ASP A 32 11.53 23.37 9.17
CA ASP A 32 10.13 22.97 9.31
C ASP A 32 9.95 22.12 10.56
N ASP A 33 9.90 22.77 11.73
CA ASP A 33 9.75 22.08 13.00
C ASP A 33 8.78 22.84 13.90
N TRP A 34 7.52 22.41 13.92
CA TRP A 34 6.48 23.01 14.75
C TRP A 34 6.78 22.96 16.25
N ARG A 35 7.62 22.01 16.70
CA ARG A 35 7.94 21.86 18.12
C ARG A 35 8.63 23.10 18.67
N ARG A 36 9.18 23.97 17.80
CA ARG A 36 9.79 25.26 18.14
C ARG A 36 8.78 26.36 18.47
N SER A 37 7.48 26.08 18.38
CA SER A 37 6.41 27.01 18.77
C SER A 37 6.48 27.39 20.23
N VAL A 38 6.28 28.67 20.53
CA VAL A 38 6.16 29.15 21.92
C VAL A 38 5.08 28.40 22.68
N SER A 39 4.00 27.99 22.03
CA SER A 39 2.92 27.27 22.70
C SER A 39 3.23 25.79 22.97
N ASN A 40 4.34 25.26 22.44
CA ASN A 40 4.74 23.88 22.68
C ASN A 40 5.40 23.71 24.05
N GLY A 41 4.65 23.14 25.00
CA GLY A 41 5.12 22.81 26.34
C GLY A 41 5.66 21.39 26.52
N ASP A 42 5.87 20.65 25.43
CA ASP A 42 6.32 19.26 25.51
C ASP A 42 7.68 19.09 26.19
N THR A 43 7.86 17.92 26.81
CA THR A 43 9.10 17.54 27.52
C THR A 43 10.16 16.92 26.60
N TYR A 44 9.87 16.75 25.31
CA TYR A 44 10.86 16.31 24.32
C TYR A 44 11.81 17.45 24.00
N GLN A 45 12.96 17.45 24.69
CA GLN A 45 13.82 18.62 24.73
C GLN A 45 14.67 18.77 23.46
N LEU A 46 14.29 19.73 22.63
CA LEU A 46 15.07 20.22 21.49
C LEU A 46 16.40 20.79 21.97
N CYS A 47 17.40 20.67 21.11
CA CYS A 47 18.76 21.04 21.43
C CYS A 47 19.50 21.52 20.18
N ASP A 48 19.84 22.81 20.17
CA ASP A 48 20.53 23.46 19.06
C ASP A 48 22.05 23.55 19.27
N THR A 49 22.62 22.81 20.21
CA THR A 49 24.09 22.74 20.41
C THR A 49 24.81 22.18 19.19
N PHE A 50 24.10 21.39 18.37
CA PHE A 50 24.60 20.83 17.11
C PHE A 50 24.05 21.53 15.86
N LEU A 51 23.36 22.67 16.02
CA LEU A 51 22.89 23.46 14.90
C LEU A 51 24.09 23.97 14.08
N VAL A 52 24.04 23.79 12.76
CA VAL A 52 25.10 24.27 11.87
C VAL A 52 24.96 25.79 11.70
N PRO A 53 26.00 26.59 11.94
CA PRO A 53 25.90 28.03 11.73
C PRO A 53 25.52 28.36 10.28
N GLY A 54 24.57 29.27 10.08
CA GLY A 54 24.15 29.69 8.74
C GLY A 54 22.76 30.29 8.68
N TRP A 55 22.33 30.61 7.45
CA TRP A 55 21.02 31.21 7.18
C TRP A 55 19.92 30.15 7.14
N TYR A 56 18.87 30.37 7.93
CA TYR A 56 17.69 29.53 8.02
C TYR A 56 16.43 30.29 7.62
N ARG A 57 15.54 29.65 6.86
CA ARG A 57 14.17 30.10 6.66
C ARG A 57 13.22 29.18 7.39
N VAL A 58 12.42 29.73 8.30
CA VAL A 58 11.37 28.94 8.95
C VAL A 58 10.18 28.85 8.01
N ILE A 59 9.74 27.63 7.73
CA ILE A 59 8.59 27.36 6.85
C ILE A 59 7.42 26.69 7.57
N SER A 60 7.58 26.46 8.88
CA SER A 60 6.56 25.86 9.74
C SER A 60 5.27 26.67 9.76
N GLN A 61 4.15 25.97 9.64
CA GLN A 61 2.81 26.54 9.80
C GLN A 61 2.46 26.86 11.26
N ALA A 62 3.32 26.45 12.22
CA ALA A 62 3.24 26.90 13.61
C ALA A 62 3.58 28.40 13.79
N GLY A 63 4.12 29.02 12.73
CA GLY A 63 4.59 30.40 12.69
C GLY A 63 6.08 30.45 12.34
N GLN A 64 6.43 31.48 11.57
CA GLN A 64 7.76 31.60 10.94
C GLN A 64 8.65 32.63 11.62
N GLU A 65 8.08 33.43 12.53
CA GLU A 65 8.75 34.53 13.18
C GLU A 65 9.28 34.13 14.55
N MET A 66 10.53 34.51 14.84
CA MET A 66 11.11 34.39 16.18
C MET A 66 10.43 35.39 17.13
N PRO A 67 9.97 34.96 18.32
CA PRO A 67 9.43 35.85 19.35
C PRO A 67 10.35 37.01 19.68
N THR A 68 9.82 38.24 19.73
CA THR A 68 10.59 39.46 20.05
C THR A 68 10.49 39.88 21.52
N GLU A 69 9.76 39.10 22.31
CA GLU A 69 9.54 39.32 23.73
C GLU A 69 10.02 38.11 24.53
N CYS A 70 10.45 38.38 25.76
CA CYS A 70 10.91 37.34 26.67
C CYS A 70 9.81 36.31 26.94
N ILE A 71 10.13 35.05 26.64
CA ILE A 71 9.27 33.91 26.91
C ILE A 71 9.52 33.47 28.36
N ARG A 72 8.47 33.52 29.19
CA ARG A 72 8.51 33.16 30.62
C ARG A 72 7.81 31.85 30.92
N GLY A 73 8.18 31.21 32.02
CA GLY A 73 7.54 30.02 32.57
C GLY A 73 8.21 28.68 32.22
N GLY A 74 9.42 28.70 31.66
CA GLY A 74 10.20 27.51 31.25
C GLY A 74 9.47 26.60 30.26
N PHE A 75 10.11 25.51 29.79
CA PHE A 75 9.45 24.46 28.99
C PHE A 75 8.54 24.99 27.88
N ARG A 76 9.10 25.81 26.97
CA ARG A 76 8.41 26.29 25.75
C ARG A 76 9.25 25.93 24.54
N CYS A 77 8.69 26.00 23.34
CA CYS A 77 9.42 25.69 22.11
C CYS A 77 10.05 24.30 22.14
N GLY A 78 9.43 23.37 22.87
CA GLY A 78 9.94 22.01 23.08
C GLY A 78 11.32 21.98 23.75
N THR A 79 11.71 22.96 24.57
CA THR A 79 13.02 22.99 25.25
C THR A 79 12.88 23.57 26.66
N THR A 80 13.84 23.32 27.55
CA THR A 80 13.85 23.96 28.88
C THR A 80 14.26 25.41 28.79
N ASP A 81 15.39 25.69 28.13
CA ASP A 81 15.86 27.05 27.90
C ASP A 81 15.46 27.51 26.50
N THR A 82 14.74 28.61 26.42
CA THR A 82 14.10 29.08 25.18
C THR A 82 14.86 30.25 24.61
N VAL A 83 15.24 30.20 23.33
CA VAL A 83 15.97 31.29 22.69
C VAL A 83 15.02 32.15 21.85
N TRP A 84 14.87 33.41 22.25
CA TRP A 84 14.02 34.43 21.64
C TRP A 84 14.86 35.62 21.14
N MET A 85 14.32 36.46 20.27
CA MET A 85 15.04 37.61 19.68
C MET A 85 14.86 38.86 20.56
N ASN A 86 15.93 39.34 21.16
CA ASN A 86 15.93 40.62 21.86
C ASN A 86 16.19 41.78 20.88
N GLY A 87 15.13 42.21 20.20
CA GLY A 87 15.16 43.28 19.22
C GLY A 87 13.91 43.32 18.35
N THR A 88 13.94 44.17 17.33
CA THR A 88 12.85 44.28 16.35
C THR A 88 13.28 43.70 14.99
N PHE A 89 12.31 43.28 14.18
CA PHE A 89 12.55 42.87 12.80
C PHE A 89 13.13 44.02 11.93
N PRO A 90 13.84 43.71 10.84
CA PRO A 90 14.29 44.71 9.87
C PRO A 90 13.16 45.19 8.94
N ASP A 91 13.08 46.52 8.73
CA ASP A 91 12.02 47.18 7.93
C ASP A 91 12.21 47.05 6.41
N ALA A 92 13.44 46.85 5.92
CA ALA A 92 13.79 46.67 4.50
C ALA A 92 14.87 45.58 4.32
N GLU A 93 15.25 45.26 3.07
CA GLU A 93 16.16 44.14 2.65
C GLU A 93 17.60 44.17 3.22
N GLU A 94 17.83 44.91 4.30
CA GLU A 94 19.09 44.95 5.03
C GLU A 94 19.22 43.77 6.00
N VAL A 95 20.47 43.36 6.19
CA VAL A 95 20.84 42.41 7.25
C VAL A 95 20.98 43.19 8.54
N LYS A 96 20.19 42.83 9.55
CA LYS A 96 20.22 43.42 10.88
C LYS A 96 20.88 42.47 11.87
N ASN A 97 21.91 42.96 12.56
CA ASN A 97 22.50 42.24 13.69
C ASN A 97 21.57 42.41 14.90
N VAL A 98 21.21 41.32 15.55
CA VAL A 98 20.35 41.31 16.74
C VAL A 98 20.88 40.30 17.75
N THR A 99 20.56 40.51 19.02
CA THR A 99 20.92 39.57 20.09
C THR A 99 19.76 38.61 20.30
N ALA A 100 20.01 37.31 20.22
CA ALA A 100 19.08 36.30 20.70
C ALA A 100 19.42 35.94 22.14
N CYS A 101 18.41 35.88 23.00
CA CYS A 101 18.54 35.66 24.43
C CYS A 101 17.92 34.31 24.82
N ALA A 102 18.65 33.52 25.59
CA ALA A 102 18.12 32.32 26.22
C ALA A 102 17.43 32.71 27.55
N SER A 103 16.12 32.49 27.62
CA SER A 103 15.35 32.54 28.85
C SER A 103 15.46 31.20 29.57
N ASP A 104 15.92 31.20 30.82
CA ASP A 104 16.06 29.99 31.63
C ASP A 104 14.78 29.65 32.42
N TYR A 105 14.78 28.49 33.09
CA TYR A 105 13.66 28.03 33.92
C TYR A 105 13.32 28.97 35.11
N ASN A 106 14.25 29.84 35.53
CA ASN A 106 14.05 30.78 36.64
C ASN A 106 13.54 32.15 36.17
N ASP A 107 13.03 32.24 34.94
CA ASP A 107 12.59 33.47 34.29
C ASP A 107 13.70 34.53 34.10
N ASN A 108 14.97 34.13 34.11
CA ASN A 108 16.05 35.01 33.66
C ASN A 108 16.02 35.10 32.14
N CYS A 109 15.40 36.16 31.62
CA CYS A 109 15.15 36.40 30.22
C CYS A 109 16.38 36.37 29.29
N CYS A 110 17.59 36.53 29.80
CA CYS A 110 18.81 36.49 28.98
C CYS A 110 19.98 35.89 29.77
N ALA A 111 19.81 34.69 30.31
CA ALA A 111 20.86 33.95 31.00
C ALA A 111 22.07 33.68 30.09
N ASN A 112 21.81 33.45 28.80
CA ASN A 112 22.82 33.42 27.75
C ASN A 112 22.40 34.29 26.58
N SER A 113 23.36 34.84 25.85
CA SER A 113 23.13 35.58 24.62
C SER A 113 23.93 35.03 23.43
N TYR A 114 23.37 35.25 22.24
CA TYR A 114 23.89 34.86 20.95
C TYR A 114 23.75 36.02 19.97
N ASP A 115 24.84 36.37 19.30
CA ASP A 115 24.78 37.34 18.21
C ASP A 115 24.31 36.62 16.95
N ILE A 116 23.13 37.00 16.46
CA ILE A 116 22.53 36.45 15.24
C ILE A 116 22.28 37.59 14.24
N GLN A 117 21.90 37.22 13.02
CA GLN A 117 21.49 38.20 12.01
C GLN A 117 20.11 37.83 11.47
N VAL A 118 19.32 38.84 11.13
CA VAL A 118 18.00 38.66 10.51
C VAL A 118 17.93 39.52 9.26
N LYS A 119 17.38 38.97 8.18
CA LYS A 119 17.13 39.71 6.94
C LYS A 119 15.67 39.53 6.50
N ASN A 120 15.04 40.62 6.09
CA ASN A 120 13.74 40.60 5.44
C ASN A 120 13.95 40.33 3.93
N CYS A 121 13.34 39.27 3.42
CA CYS A 121 13.46 38.82 2.04
C CYS A 121 12.19 39.10 1.22
N SER A 122 11.48 40.20 1.57
CA SER A 122 10.29 40.67 0.86
C SER A 122 9.14 39.64 0.91
N GLY A 123 8.73 39.29 2.14
CA GLY A 123 7.59 38.39 2.40
C GLY A 123 7.88 37.27 3.43
N TYR A 124 9.14 37.11 3.83
CA TYR A 124 9.57 36.21 4.89
C TYR A 124 10.92 36.67 5.47
N TYR A 125 11.25 36.18 6.64
CA TYR A 125 12.54 36.42 7.28
C TYR A 125 13.47 35.21 7.15
N VAL A 126 14.76 35.51 7.10
CA VAL A 126 15.82 34.51 7.25
C VAL A 126 16.72 34.89 8.42
N TYR A 127 17.17 33.87 9.15
CA TYR A 127 17.91 34.00 10.40
C TYR A 127 19.28 33.36 10.24
N ASN A 128 20.35 34.13 10.40
CA ASN A 128 21.70 33.60 10.52
C ASN A 128 21.90 33.12 11.97
N LEU A 129 21.66 31.83 12.21
CA LEU A 129 21.68 31.22 13.53
C LEU A 129 23.06 30.66 13.86
N VAL A 130 23.35 30.54 15.16
CA VAL A 130 24.60 29.95 15.68
C VAL A 130 24.27 28.82 16.67
N PRO A 131 25.16 27.85 16.89
CA PRO A 131 24.91 26.80 17.86
C PRO A 131 24.73 27.35 19.28
N THR A 132 23.79 26.77 20.04
CA THR A 132 23.58 27.13 21.45
C THR A 132 24.71 26.58 22.33
N LYS A 133 24.97 27.25 23.47
CA LYS A 133 26.03 26.90 24.43
C LYS A 133 25.64 25.78 25.40
N SER A 134 24.34 25.47 25.53
CA SER A 134 23.82 24.46 26.45
C SER A 134 22.73 23.61 25.79
N CYS A 135 22.41 22.50 26.46
CA CYS A 135 21.38 21.55 26.09
C CYS A 135 20.66 21.10 27.36
N PRO A 136 19.32 21.11 27.41
CA PRO A 136 18.37 21.50 26.38
C PRO A 136 18.21 23.02 26.18
N GLN A 137 18.52 23.51 24.98
CA GLN A 137 18.31 24.91 24.60
C GLN A 137 18.10 25.03 23.08
N ALA A 138 17.05 25.71 22.65
CA ALA A 138 16.69 25.83 21.23
C ALA A 138 16.02 27.16 20.87
N TYR A 139 16.16 27.56 19.60
CA TYR A 139 15.51 28.73 19.01
C TYR A 139 14.01 28.50 18.81
N CYS A 140 13.24 29.47 19.31
CA CYS A 140 11.78 29.52 19.22
C CYS A 140 11.30 30.18 17.93
N PHE A 141 10.22 29.67 17.35
CA PHE A 141 9.55 30.26 16.19
C PHE A 141 8.05 30.00 16.25
N GLY A 142 7.26 31.04 16.06
CA GLY A 142 5.81 30.93 16.02
C GLY A 142 5.14 30.70 17.37
N TYR A 143 3.81 30.69 17.35
CA TYR A 143 2.95 30.59 18.53
C TYR A 143 1.85 29.53 18.38
N GLU A 144 1.76 28.87 17.23
CA GLU A 144 0.67 27.95 16.94
C GLU A 144 1.05 26.50 17.18
N LEU A 145 0.07 25.64 17.42
CA LEU A 145 0.24 24.21 17.63
C LEU A 145 -0.45 23.42 16.53
N PRO A 146 0.01 22.20 16.19
CA PRO A 146 -0.75 21.30 15.36
C PRO A 146 -2.15 21.12 15.94
N CYS A 147 -3.14 20.97 15.08
CA CYS A 147 -4.50 20.72 15.56
C CYS A 147 -4.55 19.44 16.42
N PRO A 148 -5.38 19.43 17.48
CA PRO A 148 -5.62 18.23 18.26
C PRO A 148 -6.06 17.06 17.39
N LEU A 149 -5.84 15.83 17.88
CA LEU A 149 -6.29 14.63 17.18
C LEU A 149 -7.80 14.70 16.90
N GLY A 150 -8.16 14.52 15.64
CA GLY A 150 -9.55 14.60 15.19
C GLY A 150 -10.02 16.00 14.80
N GLU A 151 -9.14 17.00 14.79
CA GLU A 151 -9.46 18.35 14.33
C GLU A 151 -8.60 18.78 13.14
N THR A 152 -9.12 19.70 12.33
CA THR A 152 -8.39 20.33 11.21
C THR A 152 -8.64 21.83 11.18
N SER A 153 -7.75 22.55 10.51
CA SER A 153 -7.89 23.95 10.13
C SER A 153 -7.31 24.13 8.71
N PRO A 154 -7.50 25.28 8.04
CA PRO A 154 -6.89 25.52 6.72
C PRO A 154 -5.36 25.34 6.68
N THR A 155 -4.67 25.50 7.82
CA THR A 155 -3.22 25.31 7.95
C THR A 155 -2.84 24.01 8.68
N ASN A 156 -3.81 23.28 9.26
CA ASN A 156 -3.62 22.21 10.25
C ASN A 156 -2.98 22.65 11.57
N PHE A 157 -2.92 23.95 11.82
CA PHE A 157 -2.44 24.54 13.07
C PHE A 157 -3.52 25.41 13.70
N THR A 158 -3.34 25.73 14.98
CA THR A 158 -4.12 26.77 15.65
C THR A 158 -3.87 28.14 15.02
N PRO A 159 -4.76 29.13 15.24
CA PRO A 159 -6.12 28.97 15.77
C PRO A 159 -7.07 28.38 14.71
N GLY A 160 -8.27 28.00 15.14
CA GLY A 160 -9.35 27.59 14.22
C GLY A 160 -9.41 26.11 13.91
N CYS A 161 -8.73 25.28 14.69
CA CYS A 161 -8.95 23.83 14.71
C CYS A 161 -10.41 23.54 15.06
N LYS A 162 -11.04 22.68 14.27
CA LYS A 162 -12.42 22.22 14.45
C LYS A 162 -12.50 20.74 14.15
N TYR A 163 -13.39 20.05 14.85
CA TYR A 163 -13.68 18.64 14.59
C TYR A 163 -13.98 18.40 13.10
N ASP A 164 -13.28 17.44 12.51
CA ASP A 164 -13.50 17.04 11.12
C ASP A 164 -13.77 15.54 10.99
N ALA A 165 -15.03 15.20 10.72
CA ALA A 165 -15.44 13.82 10.47
C ALA A 165 -14.65 13.13 9.34
N CYS A 166 -14.13 13.88 8.36
CA CYS A 166 -13.38 13.32 7.23
C CYS A 166 -12.05 12.69 7.63
N LEU A 167 -11.50 13.03 8.80
CA LEU A 167 -10.30 12.40 9.31
C LEU A 167 -10.56 10.93 9.65
N LYS A 168 -9.63 10.04 9.29
CA LYS A 168 -9.73 8.58 9.51
C LYS A 168 -10.00 8.21 10.97
N ILE A 169 -9.49 8.97 11.92
CA ILE A 169 -9.69 8.71 13.36
C ILE A 169 -11.13 8.98 13.84
N ASN A 170 -11.90 9.74 13.07
CA ASN A 170 -13.22 10.23 13.47
C ASN A 170 -14.40 9.45 12.87
N HIS A 171 -14.13 8.43 12.06
CA HIS A 171 -15.17 7.58 11.48
C HIS A 171 -14.75 6.11 11.48
N ASN A 172 -15.75 5.24 11.42
CA ASN A 172 -15.56 3.80 11.26
C ASN A 172 -15.77 3.40 9.80
N GLU A 173 -15.26 2.24 9.41
CA GLU A 173 -15.50 1.69 8.07
C GLU A 173 -16.54 0.57 8.10
N ILE A 174 -17.42 0.55 7.09
CA ILE A 174 -18.34 -0.56 6.83
C ILE A 174 -17.89 -1.22 5.52
N ASN A 175 -17.24 -2.37 5.64
CA ASN A 175 -16.79 -3.17 4.51
C ASN A 175 -17.59 -4.47 4.39
N ASP A 176 -18.87 -4.36 4.03
CA ASP A 176 -19.75 -5.52 3.86
C ASP A 176 -20.55 -5.37 2.56
N TRP A 177 -20.17 -6.14 1.53
CA TRP A 177 -20.85 -6.13 0.23
C TRP A 177 -22.29 -6.60 0.29
N ARG A 178 -22.67 -7.38 1.31
CA ARG A 178 -24.03 -7.89 1.44
C ARG A 178 -25.05 -6.77 1.60
N ARG A 179 -24.61 -5.55 1.97
CA ARG A 179 -25.41 -4.33 2.05
C ARG A 179 -25.84 -3.76 0.70
N SER A 180 -25.38 -4.33 -0.41
CA SER A 180 -25.78 -3.94 -1.76
C SER A 180 -27.27 -4.16 -2.01
N VAL A 181 -27.93 -3.22 -2.66
CA VAL A 181 -29.35 -3.37 -3.07
C VAL A 181 -29.55 -4.55 -4.04
N ALA A 182 -28.51 -4.96 -4.75
CA ALA A 182 -28.55 -6.13 -5.63
C ALA A 182 -28.46 -7.46 -4.86
N ASN A 183 -28.05 -7.44 -3.58
CA ASN A 183 -27.99 -8.65 -2.77
C ASN A 183 -29.37 -9.00 -2.19
N ASN A 184 -29.96 -10.08 -2.69
CA ASN A 184 -31.19 -10.67 -2.19
C ASN A 184 -30.96 -11.83 -1.21
N ASN A 185 -29.70 -12.19 -0.91
CA ASN A 185 -29.39 -13.22 0.08
C ASN A 185 -29.44 -12.62 1.48
N THR A 186 -30.35 -13.15 2.31
CA THR A 186 -30.69 -12.61 3.62
C THR A 186 -30.18 -13.45 4.78
N LEU A 187 -29.37 -14.51 4.57
CA LEU A 187 -28.93 -15.39 5.66
C LEU A 187 -27.41 -15.48 5.82
N PRO A 188 -26.85 -15.16 7.00
CA PRO A 188 -27.52 -14.51 8.14
C PRO A 188 -27.83 -13.03 7.86
N ALA A 189 -29.02 -12.59 8.29
CA ALA A 189 -29.50 -11.23 8.00
C ALA A 189 -28.70 -10.19 8.80
N ILE A 190 -28.34 -9.09 8.15
CA ILE A 190 -27.64 -7.97 8.77
C ILE A 190 -28.60 -7.25 9.73
N CYS A 191 -28.04 -6.88 10.89
CA CYS A 191 -28.74 -6.29 12.02
C CYS A 191 -27.89 -5.14 12.57
N ASP A 192 -28.33 -3.90 12.34
CA ASP A 192 -27.62 -2.69 12.77
C ASP A 192 -28.08 -2.18 14.15
N SER A 193 -28.77 -3.00 14.95
CA SER A 193 -29.10 -2.65 16.34
C SER A 193 -27.87 -2.68 17.26
N PHE A 194 -26.79 -3.31 16.81
CA PHE A 194 -25.48 -3.31 17.46
C PHE A 194 -24.55 -2.22 16.91
N LEU A 195 -24.95 -1.51 15.84
CA LEU A 195 -24.17 -0.41 15.28
C LEU A 195 -24.18 0.77 16.25
N LYS A 196 -23.00 1.28 16.60
CA LYS A 196 -22.88 2.47 17.47
C LYS A 196 -23.20 3.72 16.67
N THR A 197 -24.02 4.62 17.21
CA THR A 197 -24.27 5.92 16.56
C THR A 197 -22.97 6.67 16.29
N GLY A 198 -22.77 7.17 15.06
CA GLY A 198 -21.57 7.90 14.68
C GLY A 198 -21.31 7.91 13.17
N TRP A 199 -20.16 8.43 12.76
CA TRP A 199 -19.76 8.50 11.35
C TRP A 199 -19.23 7.17 10.82
N TYR A 200 -19.75 6.76 9.67
CA TYR A 200 -19.34 5.55 8.95
C TYR A 200 -19.03 5.85 7.49
N ARG A 201 -17.97 5.20 6.99
CA ARG A 201 -17.59 5.18 5.59
C ARG A 201 -17.87 3.79 5.00
N PRO A 202 -18.77 3.65 4.02
CA PRO A 202 -18.90 2.42 3.26
C PRO A 202 -17.66 2.26 2.36
N THR A 203 -16.90 1.18 2.55
CA THR A 203 -15.65 0.92 1.83
C THR A 203 -15.69 -0.33 0.94
N SER A 204 -16.80 -1.06 0.98
CA SER A 204 -17.04 -2.18 0.07
C SER A 204 -17.00 -1.73 -1.39
N LYS A 205 -16.43 -2.59 -2.25
CA LYS A 205 -16.45 -2.38 -3.71
C LYS A 205 -17.85 -2.56 -4.32
N ALA A 206 -18.82 -3.03 -3.52
CA ALA A 206 -20.23 -3.04 -3.90
C ALA A 206 -20.81 -1.64 -4.22
N GLY A 207 -20.13 -0.58 -3.75
CA GLY A 207 -20.51 0.81 -3.92
C GLY A 207 -20.67 1.53 -2.57
N GLN A 208 -20.47 2.84 -2.59
CA GLN A 208 -20.48 3.66 -1.37
C GLN A 208 -21.80 4.40 -1.12
N TYR A 209 -22.70 4.42 -2.09
CA TYR A 209 -23.92 5.22 -2.03
C TYR A 209 -25.05 4.43 -1.38
N MET A 210 -25.70 5.03 -0.37
CA MET A 210 -26.99 4.56 0.12
C MET A 210 -28.06 4.83 -0.96
N PRO A 211 -28.93 3.88 -1.30
CA PRO A 211 -29.99 4.13 -2.27
C PRO A 211 -30.86 5.32 -1.86
N THR A 212 -31.11 6.23 -2.81
CA THR A 212 -31.98 7.41 -2.64
C THR A 212 -33.43 7.17 -3.01
N GLU A 213 -33.71 5.97 -3.53
CA GLU A 213 -35.03 5.52 -3.91
C GLU A 213 -35.40 4.31 -3.07
N CYS A 214 -36.69 4.20 -2.73
CA CYS A 214 -37.21 3.10 -1.93
C CYS A 214 -36.95 1.75 -2.63
N PRO A 215 -36.19 0.82 -2.01
CA PRO A 215 -36.07 -0.52 -2.53
C PRO A 215 -37.40 -1.24 -2.29
N LEU A 216 -38.14 -1.52 -3.37
CA LEU A 216 -39.48 -2.13 -3.31
C LEU A 216 -39.50 -3.58 -2.78
N ASN A 217 -38.37 -4.13 -2.35
CA ASN A 217 -38.28 -5.49 -1.84
C ASN A 217 -37.61 -5.48 -0.46
N ALA A 218 -38.40 -5.89 0.56
CA ALA A 218 -37.95 -6.01 1.94
C ALA A 218 -36.79 -6.99 2.14
N PHE A 219 -36.49 -7.89 1.20
CA PHE A 219 -35.42 -8.90 1.31
C PHE A 219 -34.20 -8.52 0.48
N THR A 220 -33.69 -7.30 0.66
CA THR A 220 -32.52 -6.77 -0.08
C THR A 220 -31.50 -6.19 0.88
N CYS A 221 -30.29 -5.88 0.38
CA CYS A 221 -29.17 -5.37 1.19
C CYS A 221 -28.78 -6.30 2.33
N GLY A 222 -28.99 -7.60 2.16
CA GLY A 222 -28.61 -8.61 3.14
C GLY A 222 -29.45 -8.58 4.42
N THR A 223 -30.62 -7.93 4.42
CA THR A 223 -31.53 -7.84 5.57
C THR A 223 -32.98 -8.09 5.14
N THR A 224 -33.92 -8.13 6.09
CA THR A 224 -35.36 -8.20 5.80
C THR A 224 -36.08 -6.86 5.97
N HIS A 225 -35.36 -5.82 6.43
CA HIS A 225 -35.84 -4.44 6.51
C HIS A 225 -34.71 -3.50 6.05
N PRO A 226 -34.49 -3.35 4.74
CA PRO A 226 -33.47 -2.48 4.19
C PRO A 226 -33.77 -1.03 4.55
N ILE A 227 -32.73 -0.29 4.97
CA ILE A 227 -32.81 1.14 5.20
C ILE A 227 -32.18 1.87 4.02
N TRP A 228 -32.96 2.76 3.41
CA TRP A 228 -32.57 3.63 2.31
C TRP A 228 -32.65 5.11 2.75
N MET A 229 -32.07 6.00 1.96
CA MET A 229 -32.00 7.43 2.27
C MET A 229 -33.09 8.19 1.51
N ASN A 230 -34.02 8.83 2.22
CA ASN A 230 -34.94 9.78 1.63
C ASN A 230 -34.32 11.19 1.67
N GLY A 231 -33.60 11.54 0.61
CA GLY A 231 -32.91 12.83 0.49
C GLY A 231 -31.93 12.88 -0.67
N VAL A 232 -31.13 13.94 -0.72
CA VAL A 232 -30.10 14.16 -1.74
C VAL A 232 -28.71 14.16 -1.13
N PHE A 233 -27.73 13.69 -1.89
CA PHE A 233 -26.33 13.74 -1.46
C PHE A 233 -25.81 15.18 -1.41
N PRO A 234 -24.94 15.51 -0.44
CA PRO A 234 -24.31 16.84 -0.34
C PRO A 234 -23.26 17.08 -1.43
N GLU A 235 -23.07 18.35 -1.78
CA GLU A 235 -21.93 18.78 -2.60
C GLU A 235 -20.61 18.64 -1.82
N SER A 236 -19.47 18.75 -2.52
CA SER A 236 -18.15 18.56 -1.92
C SER A 236 -17.90 19.52 -0.75
N GLY A 237 -17.60 18.98 0.44
CA GLY A 237 -17.36 19.71 1.67
C GLY A 237 -18.60 19.96 2.52
N GLU A 238 -19.80 19.72 1.98
CA GLU A 238 -21.06 19.98 2.67
C GLU A 238 -21.55 18.80 3.51
N THR A 239 -22.50 19.08 4.40
CA THR A 239 -23.21 18.10 5.21
C THR A 239 -24.71 18.31 5.11
N ASN A 240 -25.44 17.29 4.67
CA ASN A 240 -26.90 17.29 4.59
C ASN A 240 -27.49 16.51 5.77
N ASN A 241 -28.54 17.06 6.38
CA ASN A 241 -29.42 16.29 7.27
C ASN A 241 -30.48 15.62 6.41
N VAL A 242 -30.65 14.30 6.56
CA VAL A 242 -31.58 13.50 5.75
C VAL A 242 -32.28 12.46 6.63
N ILE A 243 -33.41 11.94 6.14
CA ILE A 243 -34.14 10.87 6.83
C ILE A 243 -33.79 9.56 6.16
N ALA A 244 -33.32 8.58 6.95
CA ALA A 244 -33.21 7.20 6.49
C ALA A 244 -34.48 6.43 6.90
N CYS A 245 -35.04 5.69 5.95
CA CYS A 245 -36.32 5.00 6.08
C CYS A 245 -36.12 3.50 5.94
N SER A 246 -36.67 2.71 6.86
CA SER A 246 -36.72 1.26 6.67
C SER A 246 -37.95 0.83 5.86
N VAL A 247 -37.75 -0.17 5.02
CA VAL A 247 -38.82 -0.78 4.23
C VAL A 247 -39.50 -1.89 5.04
N GLY A 248 -40.84 -1.88 5.04
CA GLY A 248 -41.67 -2.91 5.65
C GLY A 248 -42.10 -4.02 4.67
N TYR A 249 -42.63 -5.13 5.20
CA TYR A 249 -43.07 -6.31 4.42
C TYR A 249 -44.20 -6.05 3.41
N THR A 250 -45.02 -5.02 3.63
CA THR A 250 -46.13 -4.64 2.73
C THR A 250 -45.71 -3.57 1.71
N ASN A 251 -44.41 -3.45 1.43
CA ASN A 251 -43.82 -2.40 0.61
C ASN A 251 -44.11 -0.99 1.12
N ASP A 252 -44.29 -0.85 2.44
CA ASP A 252 -44.24 0.45 3.10
C ASP A 252 -42.80 0.97 3.03
N CYS A 253 -42.61 2.07 2.31
CA CYS A 253 -41.29 2.62 2.05
C CYS A 253 -40.67 3.33 3.26
N CYS A 254 -41.41 3.60 4.34
CA CYS A 254 -40.83 4.27 5.50
C CYS A 254 -41.53 3.87 6.80
N LEU A 255 -41.34 2.61 7.20
CA LEU A 255 -41.89 2.07 8.43
C LEU A 255 -41.23 2.68 9.67
N ASN A 256 -39.88 2.68 9.73
CA ASN A 256 -39.11 3.38 10.76
C ASN A 256 -38.27 4.50 10.13
N GLN A 257 -38.16 5.61 10.85
CA GLN A 257 -37.37 6.77 10.46
C GLN A 257 -36.15 6.95 11.37
N TYR A 258 -35.04 7.35 10.75
CA TYR A 258 -33.79 7.66 11.41
C TYR A 258 -33.24 8.98 10.87
N ASP A 259 -33.16 10.00 11.71
CA ASP A 259 -32.48 11.25 11.37
C ASP A 259 -30.97 10.98 11.32
N ILE A 260 -30.41 11.05 10.11
CA ILE A 260 -28.98 10.86 9.86
C ILE A 260 -28.40 12.11 9.20
N GLN A 261 -27.08 12.13 9.11
CA GLN A 261 -26.36 13.15 8.36
C GLN A 261 -25.49 12.48 7.31
N VAL A 262 -25.33 13.12 6.16
CA VAL A 262 -24.37 12.69 5.13
C VAL A 262 -23.40 13.82 4.93
N LYS A 263 -22.10 13.52 4.91
CA LYS A 263 -21.02 14.50 4.65
C LYS A 263 -20.21 14.04 3.45
N ASN A 264 -19.91 14.96 2.54
CA ASN A 264 -19.07 14.69 1.37
C ASN A 264 -17.65 15.20 1.63
N CYS A 265 -16.71 14.27 1.80
CA CYS A 265 -15.30 14.53 2.03
C CYS A 265 -14.51 14.66 0.71
N SER A 266 -15.17 15.17 -0.34
CA SER A 266 -14.70 15.27 -1.73
C SER A 266 -14.53 13.93 -2.46
N HIS A 267 -13.78 12.99 -1.88
CA HIS A 267 -13.48 11.69 -2.51
C HIS A 267 -14.35 10.53 -2.00
N PHE A 268 -15.04 10.71 -0.89
CA PHE A 268 -15.91 9.69 -0.30
C PHE A 268 -17.02 10.34 0.52
N LEU A 269 -18.08 9.58 0.76
CA LEU A 269 -19.19 9.97 1.62
C LEU A 269 -19.04 9.35 3.01
N LEU A 270 -19.42 10.12 4.03
CA LEU A 270 -19.62 9.66 5.39
C LEU A 270 -21.09 9.76 5.76
N TYR A 271 -21.55 8.81 6.56
CA TYR A 271 -22.92 8.73 7.04
C TYR A 271 -22.90 8.71 8.57
N ASN A 272 -23.53 9.69 9.21
CA ASN A 272 -23.73 9.72 10.66
C ASN A 272 -24.94 8.84 11.01
N LEU A 273 -24.70 7.54 11.10
CA LEU A 273 -25.75 6.52 11.25
C LEU A 273 -26.21 6.42 12.71
N LYS A 274 -27.43 5.92 12.89
CA LYS A 274 -28.02 5.62 14.21
C LYS A 274 -28.06 4.11 14.42
N SER A 275 -27.99 3.68 15.67
CA SER A 275 -28.39 2.31 16.01
C SER A 275 -29.85 2.08 15.58
N THR A 276 -30.11 0.95 14.91
CA THR A 276 -31.49 0.60 14.55
C THR A 276 -32.27 0.11 15.77
N LYS A 277 -33.60 0.25 15.72
CA LYS A 277 -34.52 -0.14 16.80
C LYS A 277 -34.89 -1.63 16.75
N ASN A 278 -34.90 -2.22 15.56
CA ASN A 278 -35.38 -3.57 15.29
C ASN A 278 -34.30 -4.41 14.60
N CYS A 279 -34.48 -5.74 14.60
CA CYS A 279 -33.69 -6.64 13.77
C CYS A 279 -34.52 -7.77 13.14
N PRO A 280 -34.12 -8.25 11.94
CA PRO A 280 -33.01 -7.73 11.14
C PRO A 280 -33.43 -6.48 10.34
N GLU A 281 -32.71 -5.37 10.54
CA GLU A 281 -32.88 -4.06 9.91
C GLU A 281 -31.49 -3.45 9.73
N ALA A 282 -31.15 -2.97 8.53
CA ALA A 282 -29.79 -2.55 8.21
C ALA A 282 -29.71 -1.50 7.10
N TYR A 283 -28.71 -0.62 7.18
CA TYR A 283 -28.42 0.39 6.16
C TYR A 283 -27.84 -0.24 4.89
N CYS A 284 -28.48 0.07 3.76
CA CYS A 284 -28.06 -0.31 2.41
C CYS A 284 -26.90 0.56 1.93
N PHE A 285 -25.95 -0.06 1.22
CA PHE A 285 -24.88 0.64 0.51
C PHE A 285 -24.48 -0.11 -0.75
N GLY A 286 -24.46 0.60 -1.86
CA GLY A 286 -24.02 0.07 -3.14
C GLY A 286 -25.10 -0.71 -3.89
N SER A 287 -24.78 -1.04 -5.14
CA SER A 287 -25.66 -1.73 -6.09
C SER A 287 -24.96 -2.85 -6.85
N GLU A 288 -23.68 -3.09 -6.56
CA GLU A 288 -22.85 -4.08 -7.22
C GLU A 288 -22.81 -5.38 -6.40
N LEU A 289 -22.50 -6.51 -7.05
CA LEU A 289 -22.31 -7.81 -6.40
C LEU A 289 -20.90 -8.33 -6.65
N PRO A 290 -20.32 -9.14 -5.75
CA PRO A 290 -19.11 -9.89 -6.06
C PRO A 290 -19.33 -10.71 -7.33
N CYS A 291 -18.29 -10.86 -8.15
CA CYS A 291 -18.35 -11.76 -9.29
C CYS A 291 -18.67 -13.19 -8.84
N ALA A 292 -19.43 -13.90 -9.66
CA ALA A 292 -19.75 -15.29 -9.39
C ALA A 292 -18.48 -16.14 -9.34
N GLU A 293 -18.55 -17.31 -8.72
CA GLU A 293 -17.43 -18.24 -8.73
C GLU A 293 -17.01 -18.55 -10.17
N GLY A 294 -15.72 -18.37 -10.50
CA GLY A 294 -15.23 -18.49 -11.86
C GLY A 294 -15.29 -17.21 -12.70
N GLU A 295 -15.74 -16.09 -12.14
CA GLU A 295 -15.72 -14.81 -12.84
C GLU A 295 -14.76 -13.81 -12.17
N ILE A 296 -14.21 -12.90 -12.97
CA ILE A 296 -13.33 -11.82 -12.53
C ILE A 296 -13.72 -10.50 -13.19
N SER A 297 -13.44 -9.40 -12.50
CA SER A 297 -13.50 -8.04 -13.03
C SER A 297 -12.32 -7.24 -12.46
N GLU A 298 -12.18 -5.97 -12.87
CA GLU A 298 -11.08 -5.11 -12.39
C GLU A 298 -11.12 -4.89 -10.87
N ASN A 299 -12.32 -4.77 -10.29
CA ASN A 299 -12.53 -4.56 -8.86
C ASN A 299 -13.07 -5.80 -8.13
N GLY A 300 -13.35 -6.90 -8.84
CA GLY A 300 -13.94 -8.13 -8.32
C GLY A 300 -15.47 -8.10 -8.17
N PHE A 301 -16.12 -7.05 -8.66
CA PHE A 301 -17.56 -6.81 -8.57
C PHE A 301 -18.20 -6.57 -9.94
N SER A 302 -19.51 -6.72 -10.02
CA SER A 302 -20.32 -6.41 -11.19
C SER A 302 -20.69 -4.91 -11.21
N PRO A 303 -20.81 -4.24 -12.36
CA PRO A 303 -20.76 -4.78 -13.72
C PRO A 303 -19.32 -5.05 -14.19
N GLY A 304 -19.17 -5.90 -15.20
CA GLY A 304 -17.87 -6.20 -15.82
C GLY A 304 -17.24 -7.53 -15.39
N CYS A 305 -17.96 -8.33 -14.61
CA CYS A 305 -17.60 -9.73 -14.39
C CYS A 305 -17.59 -10.47 -15.73
N LYS A 306 -16.49 -11.18 -15.98
CA LYS A 306 -16.28 -12.04 -17.14
C LYS A 306 -15.70 -13.37 -16.66
N ILE A 307 -15.97 -14.44 -17.39
CA ILE A 307 -15.40 -15.76 -17.12
C ILE A 307 -13.88 -15.63 -17.04
N ASP A 308 -13.31 -16.12 -15.94
CA ASP A 308 -11.87 -16.31 -15.78
C ASP A 308 -11.47 -17.70 -16.26
N PRO A 309 -10.80 -17.84 -17.42
CA PRO A 309 -10.35 -19.14 -17.90
C PRO A 309 -9.40 -19.85 -16.91
N CYS A 310 -8.73 -19.10 -16.04
CA CYS A 310 -7.78 -19.63 -15.07
C CYS A 310 -8.42 -20.16 -13.78
N HIS A 311 -9.71 -19.92 -13.57
CA HIS A 311 -10.43 -20.45 -12.41
C HIS A 311 -10.74 -21.95 -12.59
N ALA A 312 -10.58 -22.75 -11.54
CA ALA A 312 -10.67 -24.21 -11.59
C ALA A 312 -12.02 -24.74 -12.08
N VAL A 313 -13.11 -24.01 -11.88
CA VAL A 313 -14.46 -24.38 -12.34
C VAL A 313 -14.65 -24.21 -13.86
N ASN A 314 -13.80 -23.40 -14.50
CA ASN A 314 -13.95 -23.04 -15.92
C ASN A 314 -13.10 -23.86 -16.87
N TYR A 315 -12.21 -24.72 -16.36
CA TYR A 315 -11.43 -25.63 -17.18
C TYR A 315 -11.56 -27.08 -16.70
N LYS A 316 -11.43 -28.00 -17.64
CA LYS A 316 -11.33 -29.44 -17.37
C LYS A 316 -9.85 -29.84 -17.35
N VAL A 317 -9.50 -30.88 -16.60
CA VAL A 317 -8.13 -31.38 -16.54
C VAL A 317 -8.01 -32.67 -17.33
N ILE A 318 -7.09 -32.71 -18.30
CA ILE A 318 -6.67 -33.93 -18.99
C ILE A 318 -5.47 -34.49 -18.19
N LYS A 319 -5.72 -35.51 -17.38
CA LYS A 319 -4.75 -36.10 -16.43
C LYS A 319 -4.12 -37.38 -16.96
N GLY A 320 -2.83 -37.58 -16.66
CA GLY A 320 -2.16 -38.88 -16.84
C GLY A 320 -2.18 -39.38 -18.28
N GLN A 321 -1.80 -38.50 -19.21
CA GLN A 321 -1.76 -38.78 -20.64
C GLN A 321 -0.33 -38.62 -21.16
N GLU A 322 0.60 -39.40 -20.59
CA GLU A 322 2.03 -39.33 -20.92
C GLU A 322 2.28 -39.63 -22.39
N LYS A 323 1.42 -40.44 -23.03
CA LYS A 323 1.41 -40.73 -24.46
C LYS A 323 1.31 -39.49 -25.35
N ARG A 324 0.78 -38.36 -24.84
CA ARG A 324 0.65 -37.10 -25.60
C ARG A 324 1.97 -36.35 -25.80
N THR A 325 3.06 -36.77 -25.15
CA THR A 325 4.36 -36.10 -25.26
C THR A 325 4.91 -36.19 -26.69
N SER A 326 5.59 -35.14 -27.16
CA SER A 326 6.25 -35.14 -28.48
C SER A 326 7.30 -36.25 -28.64
N ASN A 327 7.81 -36.80 -27.54
CA ASN A 327 8.78 -37.89 -27.56
C ASN A 327 8.14 -39.29 -27.65
N TYR A 328 6.81 -39.39 -27.78
CA TYR A 328 6.13 -40.68 -27.86
C TYR A 328 5.70 -41.02 -29.28
N THR A 329 6.21 -42.13 -29.81
CA THR A 329 5.79 -42.68 -31.10
C THR A 329 4.79 -43.82 -30.89
N LEU A 330 3.61 -43.69 -31.50
CA LEU A 330 2.53 -44.67 -31.48
C LEU A 330 3.00 -46.00 -32.07
N GLN A 331 2.80 -47.10 -31.33
CA GLN A 331 3.14 -48.44 -31.79
C GLN A 331 2.00 -49.06 -32.60
N PRO A 332 2.27 -50.02 -33.51
CA PRO A 332 1.27 -50.59 -34.42
C PRO A 332 0.06 -51.26 -33.75
N ASP A 333 0.22 -51.74 -32.52
CA ASP A 333 -0.78 -52.47 -31.74
C ASP A 333 -1.51 -51.61 -30.69
N GLU A 334 -1.19 -50.32 -30.60
CA GLU A 334 -1.80 -49.41 -29.64
C GLU A 334 -2.97 -48.63 -30.22
N ASP A 335 -3.99 -48.41 -29.37
CA ASP A 335 -5.06 -47.48 -29.70
C ASP A 335 -4.54 -46.04 -29.69
N PRO A 336 -4.71 -45.29 -30.80
CA PRO A 336 -4.33 -43.90 -30.87
C PRO A 336 -5.23 -43.04 -29.96
N ILE A 337 -4.65 -41.97 -29.43
CA ILE A 337 -5.42 -40.89 -28.82
C ILE A 337 -6.31 -40.25 -29.89
N ASP A 338 -7.60 -40.14 -29.55
CA ASP A 338 -8.66 -39.61 -30.41
C ASP A 338 -9.45 -38.51 -29.69
N ASP A 339 -9.17 -37.26 -30.06
CA ASP A 339 -9.86 -36.08 -29.54
C ASP A 339 -11.06 -35.66 -30.42
N SER A 340 -11.49 -36.49 -31.39
CA SER A 340 -12.59 -36.15 -32.31
C SER A 340 -13.95 -36.03 -31.61
N HIS A 341 -14.02 -36.53 -30.37
CA HIS A 341 -15.19 -36.43 -29.49
C HIS A 341 -14.95 -35.51 -28.29
N LEU A 342 -13.80 -34.80 -28.24
CA LEU A 342 -13.45 -33.91 -27.14
C LEU A 342 -14.44 -32.72 -27.10
N PRO A 343 -15.22 -32.54 -26.02
CA PRO A 343 -16.18 -31.45 -25.95
C PRO A 343 -15.49 -30.08 -26.00
N THR A 344 -16.05 -29.12 -26.72
CA THR A 344 -15.49 -27.77 -26.77
C THR A 344 -15.50 -27.11 -25.38
N SER A 345 -14.32 -26.81 -24.82
CA SER A 345 -14.16 -26.21 -23.48
C SER A 345 -12.72 -25.72 -23.25
N PHE A 346 -12.46 -25.06 -22.12
CA PHE A 346 -11.09 -24.87 -21.65
C PHE A 346 -10.55 -26.16 -21.02
N TYR A 347 -9.31 -26.50 -21.35
CA TYR A 347 -8.60 -27.64 -20.81
C TYR A 347 -7.23 -27.23 -20.29
N ARG A 348 -6.82 -27.89 -19.21
CA ARG A 348 -5.46 -27.88 -18.68
C ARG A 348 -4.91 -29.30 -18.81
N PHE A 349 -3.69 -29.43 -19.32
CA PHE A 349 -2.96 -30.70 -19.27
C PHE A 349 -2.26 -30.84 -17.91
N ASP A 350 -2.28 -32.05 -17.38
CA ASP A 350 -1.62 -32.43 -16.14
C ASP A 350 -0.93 -33.79 -16.36
N SER A 351 0.31 -33.71 -16.81
CA SER A 351 1.16 -34.84 -17.20
C SER A 351 2.57 -34.66 -16.65
N GLN A 352 3.20 -35.78 -16.31
CA GLN A 352 4.61 -35.81 -15.87
C GLN A 352 5.57 -35.43 -17.00
N THR A 353 5.12 -35.55 -18.25
CA THR A 353 5.90 -35.23 -19.46
C THR A 353 5.85 -33.74 -19.83
N GLY A 354 5.16 -32.90 -19.06
CA GLY A 354 4.94 -31.49 -19.34
C GLY A 354 3.49 -31.19 -19.73
N ASN A 355 3.09 -29.93 -19.57
CA ASN A 355 1.67 -29.52 -19.56
C ASN A 355 1.30 -28.54 -20.68
N ASP A 356 2.25 -28.20 -21.55
CA ASP A 356 2.00 -27.28 -22.64
C ASP A 356 1.79 -28.04 -23.95
N ILE A 357 0.86 -27.56 -24.77
CA ILE A 357 0.76 -28.02 -26.16
C ILE A 357 2.05 -27.66 -26.88
N VAL A 358 2.60 -28.65 -27.57
CA VAL A 358 3.86 -28.54 -28.31
C VAL A 358 3.70 -27.49 -29.42
N ASN A 359 4.70 -26.62 -29.54
CA ASN A 359 4.73 -25.51 -30.49
C ASN A 359 5.71 -25.72 -31.66
N GLU A 360 6.09 -26.97 -31.86
CA GLU A 360 6.97 -27.46 -32.92
C GLU A 360 6.23 -28.48 -33.77
N GLU A 361 6.58 -28.56 -35.05
CA GLU A 361 5.97 -29.49 -36.00
C GLU A 361 6.16 -30.96 -35.57
N GLN A 362 5.09 -31.74 -35.66
CA GLN A 362 5.09 -33.15 -35.27
C GLN A 362 4.89 -34.04 -36.50
N ALA A 363 5.66 -35.10 -36.61
CA ALA A 363 5.42 -36.10 -37.66
C ALA A 363 4.18 -36.95 -37.35
N MET A 364 3.58 -37.57 -38.37
CA MET A 364 2.55 -38.58 -38.15
C MET A 364 3.02 -39.67 -37.16
N PHE A 365 2.06 -40.27 -36.45
CA PHE A 365 2.32 -41.28 -35.42
C PHE A 365 3.07 -40.78 -34.17
N GLN A 366 3.34 -39.47 -34.04
CA GLN A 366 3.87 -38.88 -32.80
C GLN A 366 2.75 -38.50 -31.83
N CYS A 367 3.12 -38.24 -30.57
CA CYS A 367 2.21 -37.84 -29.50
C CYS A 367 1.09 -38.86 -29.23
N GLY A 368 1.37 -40.14 -29.50
CA GLY A 368 0.43 -41.24 -29.26
C GLY A 368 -0.82 -41.19 -30.13
N THR A 369 -0.79 -40.49 -31.27
CA THR A 369 -1.92 -40.30 -32.17
C THR A 369 -1.48 -40.49 -33.62
N LYS A 370 -2.39 -40.77 -34.56
CA LYS A 370 -2.02 -40.90 -35.98
C LYS A 370 -1.77 -39.52 -36.61
N PHE A 371 -2.58 -38.53 -36.21
CA PHE A 371 -2.56 -37.17 -36.72
C PHE A 371 -2.37 -36.18 -35.56
N PRO A 372 -1.12 -35.88 -35.15
CA PRO A 372 -0.87 -34.97 -34.04
C PRO A 372 -1.22 -33.53 -34.38
N ILE A 373 -1.82 -32.85 -33.41
CA ILE A 373 -2.16 -31.43 -33.49
C ILE A 373 -1.20 -30.64 -32.60
N TYR A 374 -0.48 -29.70 -33.22
CA TYR A 374 0.50 -28.83 -32.55
C TYR A 374 0.14 -27.34 -32.74
N MET A 375 0.69 -26.48 -31.89
CA MET A 375 0.47 -25.05 -31.94
C MET A 375 1.45 -24.37 -32.90
N ILE A 376 0.97 -23.46 -33.73
CA ILE A 376 1.81 -22.53 -34.48
C ILE A 376 1.91 -21.21 -33.70
N GLY A 377 3.12 -20.91 -33.23
CA GLY A 377 3.45 -19.69 -32.49
C GLY A 377 3.92 -19.96 -31.07
N SER A 378 4.21 -18.92 -30.31
CA SER A 378 4.69 -19.04 -28.92
C SER A 378 3.56 -19.04 -27.90
N ILE A 379 3.84 -19.63 -26.73
CA ILE A 379 3.02 -19.50 -25.52
C ILE A 379 2.96 -18.00 -25.14
N PRO A 380 1.78 -17.45 -24.80
CA PRO A 380 1.65 -16.05 -24.37
C PRO A 380 2.32 -15.78 -23.03
N ASN A 381 2.64 -14.51 -22.78
CA ASN A 381 3.14 -14.03 -21.50
C ASN A 381 2.00 -14.00 -20.45
N VAL A 382 2.37 -13.96 -19.17
CA VAL A 382 1.39 -13.92 -18.06
C VAL A 382 0.56 -12.63 -18.06
N THR A 383 1.13 -11.53 -18.58
CA THR A 383 0.44 -10.25 -18.72
C THR A 383 -0.56 -10.22 -19.87
N ASP A 384 -0.51 -11.21 -20.76
CA ASP A 384 -1.40 -11.26 -21.91
C ASP A 384 -2.78 -11.75 -21.48
N GLN A 385 -3.82 -11.10 -21.98
CA GLN A 385 -5.18 -11.64 -21.90
C GLN A 385 -5.31 -12.90 -22.77
N THR A 386 -6.52 -13.45 -22.88
CA THR A 386 -6.75 -14.67 -23.66
C THR A 386 -6.46 -14.39 -25.13
N VAL A 387 -5.44 -15.05 -25.67
CA VAL A 387 -5.00 -14.85 -27.06
C VAL A 387 -5.46 -15.98 -27.96
N SER A 388 -5.77 -15.66 -29.20
CA SER A 388 -5.97 -16.66 -30.26
C SER A 388 -4.61 -17.11 -30.80
N ARG A 389 -4.50 -18.40 -31.12
CA ARG A 389 -3.35 -19.04 -31.75
C ARG A 389 -3.85 -19.99 -32.84
N ARG A 390 -3.02 -20.21 -33.87
CA ARG A 390 -3.29 -21.18 -34.92
C ARG A 390 -2.73 -22.52 -34.52
N PHE A 391 -3.47 -23.58 -34.79
CA PHE A 391 -3.09 -24.95 -34.50
C PHE A 391 -3.20 -25.74 -35.79
N CYS A 392 -2.25 -26.65 -35.95
CA CYS A 392 -2.08 -27.41 -37.17
C CYS A 392 -2.17 -28.89 -36.86
N MET A 393 -2.99 -29.60 -37.62
CA MET A 393 -2.98 -31.06 -37.66
C MET A 393 -2.00 -31.55 -38.71
N SER A 394 -1.14 -32.45 -38.28
CA SER A 394 -0.06 -33.00 -39.11
C SER A 394 -0.61 -34.02 -40.10
N GLY A 395 -0.25 -33.81 -41.36
CA GLY A 395 -0.60 -34.65 -42.50
C GLY A 395 0.56 -35.47 -43.02
N TYR A 396 0.41 -36.00 -44.24
CA TYR A 396 1.46 -36.75 -44.90
C TYR A 396 2.71 -35.87 -45.12
N ASN A 397 3.90 -36.42 -44.85
CA ASN A 397 5.20 -35.72 -44.91
C ASN A 397 5.37 -34.50 -43.98
N GLY A 398 4.62 -34.38 -42.87
CA GLY A 398 4.72 -33.24 -41.95
C GLY A 398 3.96 -31.99 -42.40
N SER A 399 3.24 -32.07 -43.53
CA SER A 399 2.46 -30.94 -44.03
C SER A 399 1.29 -30.59 -43.10
N CYS A 400 0.95 -29.30 -43.04
CA CYS A 400 -0.21 -28.85 -42.29
C CYS A 400 -1.50 -29.08 -43.09
N GLU A 401 -2.27 -30.12 -42.75
CA GLU A 401 -3.48 -30.46 -43.51
C GLU A 401 -4.72 -29.70 -43.04
N HIS A 402 -4.83 -29.44 -41.74
CA HIS A 402 -5.96 -28.70 -41.17
C HIS A 402 -5.50 -27.66 -40.17
N GLU A 403 -5.83 -26.40 -40.43
CA GLU A 403 -5.62 -25.30 -39.50
C GLU A 403 -6.91 -24.95 -38.74
N SER A 404 -6.76 -24.68 -37.45
CA SER A 404 -7.83 -24.14 -36.63
C SER A 404 -7.33 -23.04 -35.71
N GLN A 405 -8.23 -22.14 -35.32
CA GLN A 405 -7.95 -21.16 -34.28
C GLN A 405 -8.52 -21.62 -32.95
N ILE A 406 -7.66 -21.70 -31.95
CA ILE A 406 -8.04 -21.92 -30.56
C ILE A 406 -7.44 -20.83 -29.67
N LYS A 407 -7.98 -20.71 -28.46
CA LYS A 407 -7.57 -19.69 -27.50
C LYS A 407 -6.67 -20.28 -26.43
N ILE A 408 -5.71 -19.51 -25.95
CA ILE A 408 -4.83 -19.86 -24.86
C ILE A 408 -4.76 -18.71 -23.87
N GLN A 409 -4.81 -19.06 -22.58
CA GLN A 409 -4.56 -18.13 -21.48
C GLN A 409 -3.40 -18.68 -20.64
N ASN A 410 -2.42 -17.83 -20.37
CA ASN A 410 -1.36 -18.12 -19.42
C ASN A 410 -1.82 -17.68 -18.03
N CYS A 411 -1.87 -18.63 -17.09
CA CYS A 411 -2.32 -18.44 -15.70
C CYS A 411 -1.14 -18.37 -14.72
N GLY A 412 0.07 -18.07 -15.21
CA GLY A 412 1.30 -18.09 -14.44
C GLY A 412 1.93 -19.49 -14.44
N ASN A 413 1.51 -20.34 -13.49
CA ASN A 413 2.11 -21.66 -13.28
C ASN A 413 1.58 -22.75 -14.23
N PHE A 414 0.47 -22.48 -14.92
CA PHE A 414 -0.14 -23.39 -15.88
C PHE A 414 -0.85 -22.60 -16.97
N ARG A 415 -1.17 -23.28 -18.07
CA ARG A 415 -1.86 -22.71 -19.22
C ARG A 415 -3.18 -23.45 -19.41
N VAL A 416 -4.19 -22.73 -19.88
CA VAL A 416 -5.47 -23.31 -20.28
C VAL A 416 -5.70 -23.04 -21.76
N TYR A 417 -6.26 -24.03 -22.43
CA TYR A 417 -6.45 -24.05 -23.87
C TYR A 417 -7.93 -24.26 -24.18
N PHE A 418 -8.54 -23.38 -24.96
CA PHE A 418 -9.93 -23.54 -25.41
C PHE A 418 -9.98 -24.51 -26.60
N LEU A 419 -10.01 -25.80 -26.30
CA LEU A 419 -9.94 -26.87 -27.30
C LEU A 419 -11.31 -27.15 -27.91
N LYS A 420 -11.31 -27.64 -29.15
CA LYS A 420 -12.47 -28.11 -29.91
C LYS A 420 -12.27 -29.59 -30.29
N PRO A 421 -13.34 -30.33 -30.64
CA PRO A 421 -13.21 -31.65 -31.22
C PRO A 421 -12.24 -31.62 -32.40
N SER A 422 -11.32 -32.58 -32.46
CA SER A 422 -10.38 -32.65 -33.57
C SER A 422 -11.07 -33.03 -34.89
N PRO A 423 -10.54 -32.64 -36.06
CA PRO A 423 -11.24 -32.78 -37.33
C PRO A 423 -11.42 -34.23 -37.80
N LEU A 424 -10.50 -35.13 -37.40
CA LEU A 424 -10.45 -36.52 -37.85
C LEU A 424 -10.41 -37.49 -36.67
N LYS A 425 -10.89 -38.71 -36.90
CA LYS A 425 -10.69 -39.81 -35.95
C LYS A 425 -9.20 -40.10 -35.80
N ASP A 426 -8.77 -40.54 -34.62
CA ASP A 426 -7.39 -40.87 -34.28
C ASP A 426 -6.45 -39.65 -34.38
N SER A 427 -6.99 -38.44 -34.18
CA SER A 427 -6.23 -37.18 -34.13
C SER A 427 -6.35 -36.53 -32.75
N GLY A 428 -5.26 -35.98 -32.22
CA GLY A 428 -5.22 -35.46 -30.85
C GLY A 428 -4.22 -34.34 -30.61
N TYR A 429 -4.51 -33.50 -29.62
CA TYR A 429 -3.62 -32.42 -29.20
C TYR A 429 -2.36 -32.98 -28.53
N CYS A 430 -1.20 -32.69 -29.13
CA CYS A 430 0.11 -33.07 -28.62
C CYS A 430 0.51 -32.16 -27.46
N ALA A 431 0.84 -32.73 -26.30
CA ALA A 431 1.18 -31.96 -25.10
C ALA A 431 2.27 -32.64 -24.27
N GLY A 432 3.23 -31.84 -23.82
CA GLY A 432 4.42 -32.31 -23.11
C GLY A 432 5.60 -32.55 -24.04
N THR A 433 6.80 -32.30 -23.52
CA THR A 433 8.08 -32.37 -24.25
C THR A 433 9.16 -33.11 -23.47
N LEU A 434 8.89 -33.48 -22.21
CA LEU A 434 9.80 -34.30 -21.42
C LEU A 434 9.62 -35.77 -21.83
N PRO A 435 10.72 -36.55 -21.91
CA PRO A 435 10.64 -37.98 -22.15
C PRO A 435 9.91 -38.67 -20.99
N ILE A 436 9.18 -39.75 -21.32
CA ILE A 436 8.56 -40.60 -20.31
C ILE A 436 9.69 -41.24 -19.51
N GLN A 437 9.80 -40.92 -18.22
CA GLN A 437 10.69 -41.67 -17.33
C GLN A 437 10.08 -43.06 -17.14
N THR A 438 10.45 -44.00 -18.01
CA THR A 438 10.16 -45.41 -17.80
C THR A 438 10.94 -45.82 -16.56
N ASN A 439 10.24 -46.21 -15.48
CA ASN A 439 10.87 -46.88 -14.36
C ASN A 439 11.50 -48.20 -14.86
N GLN A 440 12.76 -48.11 -15.27
CA GLN A 440 13.69 -49.22 -15.43
C GLN A 440 14.96 -48.99 -14.61
N ASP A 441 14.87 -48.27 -13.49
CA ASP A 441 15.87 -48.39 -12.44
C ASP A 441 15.17 -48.73 -11.12
N LYS A 442 15.34 -49.98 -10.69
CA LYS A 442 15.15 -50.36 -9.29
C LYS A 442 15.98 -49.40 -8.43
N PRO A 443 15.50 -48.98 -7.25
CA PRO A 443 16.35 -48.27 -6.32
C PRO A 443 17.50 -49.19 -5.91
N VAL A 444 18.71 -48.86 -6.35
CA VAL A 444 19.92 -49.43 -5.76
C VAL A 444 20.06 -48.79 -4.39
N VAL A 445 19.87 -49.61 -3.36
CA VAL A 445 20.23 -49.31 -1.98
C VAL A 445 21.69 -48.86 -1.95
N PRO A 446 22.03 -47.64 -1.49
CA PRO A 446 23.43 -47.27 -1.35
C PRO A 446 23.95 -47.93 -0.08
N ASP A 447 24.74 -48.99 -0.25
CA ASP A 447 25.56 -49.49 0.84
C ASP A 447 26.94 -48.80 0.83
N ALA A 448 27.42 -48.56 2.04
CA ALA A 448 28.35 -47.52 2.36
C ALA A 448 29.83 -47.82 2.01
N LYS A 449 30.57 -46.72 1.90
CA LYS A 449 32.02 -46.55 2.10
C LYS A 449 32.99 -47.14 1.06
N LYS A 450 33.72 -46.22 0.42
CA LYS A 450 35.19 -46.25 0.43
C LYS A 450 35.77 -44.85 0.37
N THR A 451 36.56 -44.52 1.39
CA THR A 451 37.52 -43.40 1.49
C THR A 451 38.76 -43.67 0.64
N ILE A 452 39.56 -42.59 0.42
CA ILE A 452 40.98 -42.46 -0.04
C ILE A 452 41.02 -41.45 -1.20
N ASP A 453 41.92 -40.47 -1.30
CA ASP A 453 42.95 -39.89 -0.42
C ASP A 453 43.36 -38.53 -1.01
N ASP A 454 44.06 -37.74 -0.20
CA ASP A 454 44.82 -36.54 -0.59
C ASP A 454 45.79 -36.83 -1.74
N ASP A 455 45.59 -36.15 -2.87
CA ASP A 455 46.63 -35.59 -3.77
C ASP A 455 45.95 -35.15 -5.08
N ASP A 456 45.54 -33.88 -5.15
CA ASP A 456 45.47 -33.06 -6.38
C ASP A 456 44.78 -31.69 -6.12
N LEU A 457 45.43 -30.87 -5.29
CA LEU A 457 45.33 -29.40 -5.36
C LEU A 457 46.50 -28.93 -6.23
N PRO A 458 46.28 -28.45 -7.48
CA PRO A 458 46.01 -27.01 -7.68
C PRO A 458 45.27 -26.68 -9.00
N TRP A 459 43.95 -26.50 -8.94
CA TRP A 459 43.20 -25.73 -9.96
C TRP A 459 41.96 -25.03 -9.39
N ILE A 460 41.46 -25.52 -8.24
CA ILE A 460 40.26 -25.02 -7.55
C ILE A 460 40.51 -23.67 -6.85
N VAL A 461 41.74 -23.40 -6.38
CA VAL A 461 42.06 -22.14 -5.67
C VAL A 461 42.06 -20.94 -6.63
N THR A 462 42.45 -21.12 -7.89
CA THR A 462 42.52 -20.03 -8.87
C THR A 462 41.13 -19.60 -9.37
N VAL A 463 40.18 -20.53 -9.47
CA VAL A 463 38.80 -20.24 -9.89
C VAL A 463 38.00 -19.57 -8.76
N ALA A 464 38.25 -19.96 -7.50
CA ALA A 464 37.60 -19.36 -6.33
C ALA A 464 38.00 -17.88 -6.12
N VAL A 465 39.28 -17.54 -6.36
CA VAL A 465 39.78 -16.16 -6.22
C VAL A 465 39.23 -15.24 -7.32
N LEU A 466 39.09 -15.73 -8.56
CA LEU A 466 38.47 -14.95 -9.65
C LEU A 466 36.96 -14.75 -9.46
N GLY A 467 36.25 -15.74 -8.89
CA GLY A 467 34.83 -15.63 -8.54
C GLY A 467 34.54 -14.61 -7.42
N LEU A 468 35.44 -14.52 -6.43
CA LEU A 468 35.33 -13.57 -5.31
C LEU A 468 35.60 -12.12 -5.76
N VAL A 469 36.53 -11.90 -6.68
CA VAL A 469 36.81 -10.55 -7.22
C VAL A 469 35.66 -10.05 -8.10
N CYS A 470 35.00 -10.93 -8.86
CA CYS A 470 33.88 -10.57 -9.72
C CYS A 470 32.58 -10.24 -8.95
N THR A 471 32.32 -10.95 -7.85
CA THR A 471 31.19 -10.68 -6.94
C THR A 471 31.38 -9.39 -6.12
N ILE A 472 32.62 -9.06 -5.74
CA ILE A 472 32.91 -7.79 -5.05
C ILE A 472 32.79 -6.58 -6.01
N LEU A 473 33.27 -6.69 -7.26
CA LEU A 473 33.15 -5.61 -8.25
C LEU A 473 31.71 -5.35 -8.68
N THR A 474 30.90 -6.38 -8.88
CA THR A 474 29.47 -6.24 -9.17
C THR A 474 28.69 -5.69 -7.96
N GLY A 475 29.06 -6.09 -6.73
CA GLY A 475 28.52 -5.53 -5.50
C GLY A 475 28.82 -4.04 -5.32
N ILE A 476 30.05 -3.58 -5.61
CA ILE A 476 30.41 -2.15 -5.51
C ILE A 476 29.68 -1.30 -6.56
N ILE A 477 29.46 -1.84 -7.77
CA ILE A 477 28.69 -1.15 -8.82
C ILE A 477 27.20 -1.08 -8.44
N LEU A 478 26.66 -2.13 -7.80
CA LEU A 478 25.28 -2.16 -7.32
C LEU A 478 25.06 -1.19 -6.13
N VAL A 479 26.01 -1.13 -5.19
CA VAL A 479 25.99 -0.20 -4.04
C VAL A 479 26.11 1.25 -4.51
N LYS A 480 26.95 1.57 -5.51
CA LYS A 480 27.00 2.91 -6.11
C LYS A 480 25.72 3.29 -6.87
N LYS A 481 25.02 2.32 -7.48
CA LYS A 481 23.72 2.53 -8.13
C LYS A 481 22.55 2.64 -7.12
N LEU A 482 22.63 1.95 -5.99
CA LEU A 482 21.64 2.02 -4.91
C LEU A 482 21.77 3.31 -4.10
N LEU A 483 23.01 3.75 -3.79
CA LEU A 483 23.28 5.03 -3.10
C LEU A 483 22.94 6.26 -3.95
N ALA A 484 22.83 6.12 -5.27
CA ALA A 484 22.35 7.17 -6.16
C ALA A 484 20.80 7.23 -6.31
N LYS A 485 20.07 6.26 -5.73
CA LYS A 485 18.61 6.11 -5.94
C LYS A 485 17.77 6.17 -4.66
N THR A 486 18.38 6.19 -3.48
CA THR A 486 17.68 6.39 -2.20
C THR A 486 17.94 7.78 -1.63
N ARG A 487 17.11 8.74 -2.06
CA ARG A 487 16.84 9.97 -1.29
C ARG A 487 15.35 10.30 -1.43
N VAL A 488 14.51 9.45 -0.85
CA VAL A 488 13.11 9.73 -0.54
C VAL A 488 12.83 9.09 0.82
N HIS A 489 12.18 9.86 1.70
CA HIS A 489 11.86 9.58 3.09
C HIS A 489 11.15 8.23 3.31
N GLU A 490 11.55 7.52 4.36
CA GLU A 490 10.66 6.60 5.07
C GLU A 490 11.09 6.50 6.54
N GLU A 491 10.22 6.95 7.44
CA GLU A 491 10.33 6.82 8.89
C GLU A 491 10.04 5.37 9.31
N LEU A 492 10.89 4.81 10.16
CA LEU A 492 10.61 3.54 10.84
C LEU A 492 9.64 3.77 12.02
N PRO A 493 8.64 2.88 12.25
CA PRO A 493 7.75 2.98 13.40
C PRO A 493 8.46 2.54 14.69
N PRO A 494 8.13 3.13 15.86
CA PRO A 494 8.70 2.70 17.13
C PRO A 494 8.11 1.36 17.61
N PRO A 495 8.86 0.61 18.44
CA PRO A 495 8.52 -0.75 18.85
C PRO A 495 7.35 -0.77 19.85
N SER A 496 6.47 -1.75 19.68
CA SER A 496 5.51 -2.18 20.69
C SER A 496 6.22 -2.97 21.78
N TYR A 497 6.10 -2.61 23.07
CA TYR A 497 6.16 -3.58 24.17
C TYR A 497 5.52 -3.07 25.47
N SER A 498 4.53 -3.86 25.93
CA SER A 498 4.13 -4.20 27.30
C SER A 498 4.19 -3.15 28.41
N SER A 499 3.01 -2.77 28.89
CA SER A 499 2.80 -2.10 30.19
C SER A 499 3.15 -3.02 31.36
N VAL A 500 4.21 -2.68 32.09
CA VAL A 500 4.48 -3.17 33.45
C VAL A 500 3.61 -2.39 34.43
N ASN A 501 2.86 -3.14 35.24
CA ASN A 501 1.89 -2.68 36.22
C ASN A 501 2.60 -2.40 37.56
N VAL A 502 2.56 -1.17 38.07
CA VAL A 502 3.08 -0.83 39.42
C VAL A 502 2.16 0.16 40.15
N ASN A 503 1.43 -0.42 41.10
CA ASN A 503 1.05 0.07 42.44
C ASN A 503 0.05 1.21 42.66
N LYS A 504 -1.10 0.74 43.15
CA LYS A 504 -2.17 1.35 43.95
C LYS A 504 -1.70 1.65 45.40
N PRO A 505 -2.15 2.74 46.07
CA PRO A 505 -2.04 2.89 47.52
C PRO A 505 -3.23 2.29 48.29
N PRO A 506 -3.06 1.98 49.59
CA PRO A 506 -3.88 1.01 50.30
C PRO A 506 -5.19 1.56 50.89
N ILE A 507 -6.14 0.64 51.03
CA ILE A 507 -7.46 0.80 51.63
C ILE A 507 -7.29 0.67 53.15
N LEU A 508 -7.75 1.68 53.89
CA LEU A 508 -7.97 1.60 55.33
C LEU A 508 -9.35 1.00 55.58
N HIS A 509 -9.39 -0.10 56.32
CA HIS A 509 -10.60 -0.67 56.88
C HIS A 509 -11.12 0.24 58.00
N ASP A 510 -12.42 0.56 57.98
CA ASP A 510 -13.16 0.75 59.23
C ASP A 510 -14.58 0.20 59.09
N ILE A 511 -14.93 -0.63 60.07
CA ILE A 511 -16.22 -1.26 60.31
C ILE A 511 -16.86 -0.48 61.44
N HIS A 512 -18.06 0.09 61.26
CA HIS A 512 -19.23 -0.20 62.12
C HIS A 512 -20.44 0.71 61.86
N ALA A 513 -21.60 0.03 61.92
CA ALA A 513 -22.87 0.44 62.54
C ALA A 513 -23.79 1.45 61.82
N SER A 514 -24.79 0.86 61.17
CA SER A 514 -26.23 1.16 61.24
C SER A 514 -26.71 2.17 62.29
N ILE A 515 -27.61 3.08 61.88
CA ILE A 515 -28.98 3.34 62.42
C ILE A 515 -29.66 4.46 61.58
N PRO A 516 -31.01 4.48 61.44
CA PRO A 516 -31.69 5.08 60.30
C PRO A 516 -32.59 6.31 60.64
N GLN A 517 -33.13 6.89 59.55
CA GLN A 517 -34.40 7.65 59.44
C GLN A 517 -34.53 9.02 60.13
N LYS A 518 -34.68 10.07 59.32
CA LYS A 518 -35.97 10.73 59.10
C LYS A 518 -36.02 11.45 57.76
#